data_AF-A0A536GRR1-F1
#
_entry.id   AF-A0A536GRR1-F1
#
_cell.length_a   1.000
_cell.length_b   1.000
_cell.length_c   1.000
_cell.angle_alpha   90.00
_cell.angle_beta   90.00
_cell.angle_gamma   90.00
#
_symmetry.space_group_name_H-M   'P 1'
#
loop_
_entity.id
_entity.type
_entity.pdbx_description
1 polymer ?
#
loop_
_entity_poly.entity_id
_entity_poly.type
_entity_poly.pdbx_seq_one_letter_code
_entity_poly.pdbx_strand_id
1 'polypeptide(L)'
;MYSVNPEHAIGIVGGLLALPIALIALRMHPRWRSVPGTVRAAAVLMAVSAGVHLALIPHHLASEPVTSVLFVLNGLAFIALAATFTWRYWRLASAGLLISTVLAYLVYVGIGFEGPDQVGLATKLVEVTALGLALVPVRGEAGRTHRSWRWAALGVAMPMLLVITGATVWIVDLARPDPRHVHAGALLQATNTVATPAQVEAANRLYAATKTAILPYEDWHQAWAAGYRPGGSTTLPSSHWMNQRYVDAGYVMDPQRPQGLVYANTHHGPVLLGAMFQMKSLNRFGPDPGGPMTAWHQHENICFTPFGFEFSLMTPYATCPIGAIDISAPPMLHVWIVDNPHGGPFAVDIDSSVVAAMDRS
;
A
#
# COMPACT_ATOMS: atom_id res chain seq x y z
N MET A 1 -1.23 1.52 3.25
CA MET A 1 -0.10 1.84 4.15
C MET A 1 1.16 2.32 3.44
N TYR A 2 1.40 2.10 2.14
CA TYR A 2 2.39 2.90 1.40
C TYR A 2 1.79 3.31 0.06
N SER A 3 1.53 4.61 -0.14
CA SER A 3 1.30 5.13 -1.49
C SER A 3 2.65 5.38 -2.14
N VAL A 4 2.71 5.34 -3.47
CA VAL A 4 3.87 5.93 -4.15
C VAL A 4 3.83 7.41 -3.83
N ASN A 5 4.80 7.89 -3.04
CA ASN A 5 4.95 9.34 -2.86
C ASN A 5 5.11 9.93 -4.28
N PRO A 6 4.26 10.87 -4.73
CA PRO A 6 4.38 11.47 -6.07
C PRO A 6 5.79 11.94 -6.37
N GLU A 7 6.48 12.38 -5.32
CA GLU A 7 7.86 12.84 -5.30
C GLU A 7 8.89 11.74 -5.56
N HIS A 8 8.59 10.51 -5.15
CA HIS A 8 9.44 9.33 -5.37
C HIS A 8 9.05 8.53 -6.62
N ALA A 9 7.90 8.81 -7.25
CA ALA A 9 7.47 8.14 -8.49
C ALA A 9 8.52 8.25 -9.61
N ILE A 10 9.28 9.35 -9.65
CA ILE A 10 10.40 9.55 -10.57
C ILE A 10 11.51 8.52 -10.37
N GLY A 11 11.70 8.02 -9.15
CA GLY A 11 12.63 6.94 -8.82
C GLY A 11 12.28 5.63 -9.54
N ILE A 12 10.99 5.29 -9.65
CA ILE A 12 10.52 4.10 -10.40
C ILE A 12 10.93 4.24 -11.88
N VAL A 13 10.68 5.41 -12.48
CA VAL A 13 11.07 5.70 -13.86
C VAL A 13 12.59 5.59 -14.03
N GLY A 14 13.36 6.14 -13.09
CA GLY A 14 14.81 6.04 -13.05
C GLY A 14 15.31 4.59 -13.06
N GLY A 15 14.77 3.74 -12.19
CA GLY A 15 15.10 2.31 -12.14
C GLY A 15 14.71 1.55 -13.42
N LEU A 16 13.50 1.80 -13.95
CA LEU A 16 13.00 1.17 -15.16
C LEU A 16 13.82 1.53 -16.41
N LEU A 17 14.26 2.78 -16.52
CA LEU A 17 15.15 3.23 -17.60
C LEU A 17 16.57 2.67 -17.43
N ALA A 18 17.07 2.61 -16.20
CA ALA A 18 18.41 2.09 -15.92
C ALA A 18 18.56 0.61 -16.26
N LEU A 19 17.52 -0.22 -16.13
CA LEU A 19 17.58 -1.65 -16.43
C LEU A 19 18.01 -1.97 -17.88
N PRO A 20 17.30 -1.52 -18.94
CA PRO A 20 17.72 -1.80 -20.32
C PRO A 20 19.08 -1.16 -20.65
N ILE A 21 19.37 0.04 -20.12
CA ILE A 21 20.68 0.69 -20.30
C ILE A 21 21.79 -0.17 -19.71
N ALA A 22 21.63 -0.64 -18.47
CA ALA A 22 22.60 -1.49 -17.79
C ALA A 22 22.79 -2.82 -18.52
N LEU A 23 21.71 -3.46 -18.97
CA LEU A 23 21.76 -4.71 -19.72
C LEU A 23 22.55 -4.56 -21.03
N ILE A 24 22.45 -3.43 -21.71
CA ILE A 24 23.19 -3.15 -22.94
C ILE A 24 24.64 -2.77 -22.62
N ALA A 25 24.85 -1.76 -21.78
CA ALA A 25 26.17 -1.21 -21.47
C ALA A 25 27.11 -2.24 -20.83
N LEU A 26 26.63 -3.02 -19.84
CA LEU A 26 27.46 -4.02 -19.17
C LEU A 26 27.79 -5.21 -20.08
N ARG A 27 26.92 -5.55 -21.04
CA ARG A 27 27.21 -6.59 -22.05
C ARG A 27 28.37 -6.22 -22.97
N MET A 28 28.63 -4.92 -23.14
CA MET A 28 29.77 -4.43 -23.92
C MET A 28 31.10 -4.57 -23.17
N HIS A 29 31.08 -4.81 -21.85
CA HIS A 29 32.31 -4.97 -21.08
C HIS A 29 33.08 -6.24 -21.52
N PRO A 30 34.38 -6.18 -21.86
CA PRO A 30 35.12 -7.31 -22.44
C PRO A 30 35.09 -8.59 -21.59
N ARG A 31 35.03 -8.42 -20.27
CA ARG A 31 35.01 -9.51 -19.28
C ARG A 31 33.59 -9.91 -18.84
N TRP A 32 32.55 -9.42 -19.50
CA TRP A 32 31.16 -9.73 -19.12
C TRP A 32 30.89 -11.24 -19.12
N ARG A 33 31.31 -11.94 -20.17
CA ARG A 33 31.07 -13.39 -20.30
C ARG A 33 31.98 -14.26 -19.42
N SER A 34 33.06 -13.70 -18.87
CA SER A 34 34.01 -14.45 -18.06
C SER A 34 33.63 -14.52 -16.58
N VAL A 35 32.65 -13.74 -16.13
CA VAL A 35 32.21 -13.71 -14.73
C VAL A 35 30.92 -14.53 -14.51
N PRO A 36 30.69 -15.06 -13.30
CA PRO A 36 29.50 -15.82 -12.96
C PRO A 36 28.19 -15.06 -13.21
N GLY A 37 27.09 -15.80 -13.43
CA GLY A 37 25.75 -15.22 -13.56
C GLY A 37 25.32 -14.35 -12.37
N THR A 38 25.71 -14.72 -11.15
CA THR A 38 25.39 -13.96 -9.94
C THR A 38 26.08 -12.58 -9.90
N VAL A 39 27.35 -12.51 -10.29
CA VAL A 39 28.10 -11.24 -10.40
C VAL A 39 27.49 -10.34 -11.46
N ARG A 40 27.13 -10.91 -12.62
CA ARG A 40 26.43 -10.19 -13.69
C ARG A 40 25.10 -9.61 -13.22
N ALA A 41 24.28 -10.43 -12.57
CA ALA A 41 22.98 -10.00 -12.05
C ALA A 41 23.14 -8.91 -10.97
N ALA A 42 24.07 -9.09 -10.02
CA ALA A 42 24.35 -8.08 -9.00
C ALA A 42 24.82 -6.74 -9.60
N ALA A 43 25.70 -6.77 -10.61
CA ALA A 43 26.15 -5.55 -11.29
C ALA A 43 25.00 -4.81 -12.00
N VAL A 44 24.07 -5.53 -12.63
CA VAL A 44 22.86 -4.95 -13.24
C VAL A 44 21.97 -4.34 -12.16
N LEU A 45 21.71 -5.04 -11.06
CA LEU A 45 20.87 -4.54 -9.98
C LEU A 45 21.48 -3.29 -9.30
N MET A 46 22.80 -3.23 -9.14
CA MET A 46 23.47 -2.02 -8.67
C MET A 46 23.29 -0.85 -9.65
N ALA A 47 23.37 -1.07 -10.96
CA ALA A 47 23.09 -0.02 -11.94
C ALA A 47 21.60 0.42 -11.91
N VAL A 48 20.67 -0.49 -11.66
CA VAL A 48 19.25 -0.15 -11.44
C VAL A 48 19.09 0.71 -10.19
N SER A 49 19.69 0.31 -9.06
CA SER A 49 19.72 1.13 -7.84
C SER A 49 20.30 2.52 -8.12
N ALA A 50 21.41 2.62 -8.88
CA ALA A 50 21.96 3.91 -9.27
C ALA A 50 20.95 4.79 -10.02
N GLY A 51 20.20 4.20 -10.97
CA GLY A 51 19.14 4.90 -11.69
C GLY A 51 18.07 5.48 -10.76
N VAL A 52 17.66 4.71 -9.75
CA VAL A 52 16.70 5.19 -8.74
C VAL A 52 17.29 6.33 -7.93
N HIS A 53 18.48 6.14 -7.33
CA HIS A 53 19.13 7.15 -6.49
C HIS A 53 19.35 8.47 -7.25
N LEU A 54 19.81 8.41 -8.50
CA LEU A 54 20.02 9.61 -9.31
C LEU A 54 18.71 10.30 -9.71
N ALA A 55 17.65 9.54 -9.96
CA ALA A 55 16.35 10.11 -10.33
C ALA A 55 15.67 10.87 -9.18
N LEU A 56 15.98 10.53 -7.93
CA LEU A 56 15.43 11.20 -6.73
C LEU A 56 16.10 12.56 -6.44
N ILE A 57 17.28 12.84 -7.01
CA ILE A 57 18.06 14.07 -6.74
C ILE A 57 17.24 15.36 -6.88
N PRO A 58 16.51 15.61 -8.00
CA PRO A 58 15.88 16.90 -8.24
C PRO A 58 14.85 17.27 -7.17
N HIS A 59 14.20 16.25 -6.60
CA HIS A 59 13.16 16.44 -5.61
C HIS A 59 13.73 16.87 -4.25
N HIS A 60 14.80 16.22 -3.79
CA HIS A 60 15.44 16.57 -2.52
C HIS A 60 16.38 17.78 -2.63
N LEU A 61 16.73 18.24 -3.84
CA LEU A 61 17.71 19.32 -4.01
C LEU A 61 17.27 20.65 -3.38
N ALA A 62 15.97 20.95 -3.43
CA ALA A 62 15.42 22.22 -2.94
C ALA A 62 15.13 22.22 -1.43
N SER A 63 14.65 21.09 -0.90
CA SER A 63 14.20 20.97 0.50
C SER A 63 15.25 20.33 1.41
N GLU A 64 16.05 19.40 0.89
CA GLU A 64 16.92 18.51 1.66
C GLU A 64 18.28 18.31 0.97
N PRO A 65 19.12 19.37 0.89
CA PRO A 65 20.34 19.35 0.08
C PRO A 65 21.33 18.27 0.53
N VAL A 66 21.37 17.93 1.83
CA VAL A 66 22.21 16.84 2.34
C VAL A 66 21.75 15.49 1.79
N THR A 67 20.45 15.20 1.85
CA THR A 67 19.87 13.97 1.29
C THR A 67 20.12 13.89 -0.21
N SER A 68 19.97 14.99 -0.94
CA SER A 68 20.26 15.07 -2.38
C SER A 68 21.73 14.74 -2.69
N VAL A 69 22.68 15.26 -1.91
CA VAL A 69 24.11 14.92 -2.05
C VAL A 69 24.36 13.43 -1.76
N LEU A 70 23.71 12.86 -0.74
CA LEU A 70 23.82 11.42 -0.45
C LEU A 70 23.29 10.56 -1.60
N PHE A 71 22.19 10.97 -2.24
CA PHE A 71 21.67 10.32 -3.44
C PHE A 71 22.66 10.37 -4.61
N VAL A 72 23.31 11.53 -4.85
CA VAL A 72 24.39 11.65 -5.86
C VAL A 72 25.52 10.68 -5.55
N LEU A 73 26.04 10.70 -4.31
CA LEU A 73 27.17 9.87 -3.91
C LEU A 73 26.85 8.38 -4.04
N ASN A 74 25.66 7.95 -3.61
CA ASN A 74 25.19 6.57 -3.77
C ASN A 74 25.06 6.18 -5.24
N GLY A 75 24.41 7.02 -6.05
CA GLY A 75 24.23 6.76 -7.48
C GLY A 75 25.55 6.57 -8.21
N LEU A 76 26.53 7.44 -7.95
CA LEU A 76 27.87 7.34 -8.54
C LEU A 76 28.64 6.13 -8.02
N ALA A 77 28.55 5.81 -6.72
CA ALA A 77 29.20 4.64 -6.15
C ALA A 77 28.64 3.33 -6.73
N PHE A 78 27.33 3.25 -6.93
CA PHE A 78 26.69 2.11 -7.58
C PHE A 78 27.08 1.98 -9.05
N ILE A 79 27.16 3.08 -9.81
CA ILE A 79 27.67 3.05 -11.19
C ILE A 79 29.12 2.54 -11.22
N ALA A 80 29.97 3.05 -10.34
CA ALA A 80 31.37 2.65 -10.26
C ALA A 80 31.51 1.16 -9.97
N LEU A 81 30.75 0.63 -9.00
CA LEU A 81 30.76 -0.80 -8.69
C LEU A 81 30.13 -1.65 -9.79
N ALA A 82 29.06 -1.18 -10.43
CA ALA A 82 28.47 -1.86 -11.58
C ALA A 82 29.45 -1.96 -12.76
N ALA A 83 30.30 -0.96 -12.98
CA ALA A 83 31.33 -0.97 -14.03
C ALA A 83 32.60 -1.73 -13.65
N THR A 84 32.92 -1.84 -12.35
CA THR A 84 34.19 -2.41 -11.85
C THR A 84 34.03 -3.82 -11.28
N PHE A 85 33.05 -4.60 -11.75
CA PHE A 85 32.73 -5.96 -11.29
C PHE A 85 33.86 -7.00 -11.39
N THR A 86 34.98 -6.66 -12.01
CA THR A 86 36.18 -7.50 -12.09
C THR A 86 37.28 -7.10 -11.11
N TRP A 87 37.08 -6.04 -10.33
CA TRP A 87 38.03 -5.56 -9.34
C TRP A 87 38.15 -6.53 -8.16
N ARG A 88 39.37 -6.78 -7.68
CA ARG A 88 39.64 -7.76 -6.62
C ARG A 88 38.92 -7.49 -5.30
N TYR A 89 38.59 -6.23 -5.01
CA TYR A 89 37.85 -5.84 -3.80
C TYR A 89 36.36 -5.60 -4.06
N TRP A 90 35.87 -5.87 -5.27
CA TRP A 90 34.51 -5.56 -5.67
C TRP A 90 33.45 -6.16 -4.74
N ARG A 91 33.60 -7.42 -4.32
CA ARG A 91 32.64 -8.06 -3.41
C ARG A 91 32.59 -7.37 -2.06
N LEU A 92 33.74 -7.01 -1.51
CA LEU A 92 33.83 -6.32 -0.22
C LEU A 92 33.25 -4.91 -0.32
N ALA A 93 33.62 -4.16 -1.35
CA ALA A 93 33.12 -2.81 -1.58
C ALA A 93 31.61 -2.79 -1.86
N SER A 94 31.11 -3.73 -2.66
CA SER A 94 29.67 -3.87 -2.94
C SER A 94 28.89 -4.24 -1.68
N ALA A 95 29.39 -5.19 -0.89
CA ALA A 95 28.75 -5.55 0.36
C ALA A 95 28.72 -4.38 1.34
N GLY A 96 29.83 -3.65 1.49
CA GLY A 96 29.91 -2.46 2.33
C GLY A 96 28.89 -1.40 1.92
N LEU A 97 28.83 -1.07 0.62
CA LEU A 97 27.89 -0.07 0.11
C LEU A 97 26.44 -0.52 0.34
N LEU A 98 26.07 -1.72 -0.10
CA LEU A 98 24.68 -2.22 0.00
C LEU A 98 24.20 -2.37 1.45
N ILE A 99 25.08 -2.78 2.37
CA ILE A 99 24.74 -2.80 3.80
C ILE A 99 24.56 -1.37 4.32
N SER A 100 25.45 -0.45 3.95
CA SER A 100 25.37 0.94 4.40
C SER A 100 24.10 1.63 3.90
N THR A 101 23.64 1.35 2.67
CA THR A 101 22.44 1.97 2.11
C THR A 101 21.16 1.42 2.72
N VAL A 102 21.15 0.14 3.13
CA VAL A 102 20.04 -0.45 3.89
C VAL A 102 20.00 0.14 5.31
N LEU A 103 21.13 0.16 6.02
CA LEU A 103 21.19 0.71 7.37
C LEU A 103 20.86 2.20 7.41
N ALA A 104 21.38 2.99 6.46
CA ALA A 104 21.09 4.42 6.37
C ALA A 104 19.58 4.68 6.17
N TYR A 105 18.93 3.89 5.31
CA TYR A 105 17.47 3.98 5.12
C TYR A 105 16.70 3.65 6.40
N LEU A 106 17.07 2.56 7.09
CA LEU A 106 16.43 2.19 8.36
C LEU A 106 16.61 3.27 9.43
N VAL A 107 17.77 3.92 9.48
CA VAL A 107 18.01 5.06 10.38
C VAL A 107 17.13 6.25 10.00
N TYR A 108 17.09 6.63 8.71
CA TYR A 108 16.27 7.74 8.21
C TYR A 108 14.78 7.55 8.53
N VAL A 109 14.27 6.33 8.29
CA VAL A 109 12.88 5.96 8.61
C VAL A 109 12.65 5.92 10.12
N GLY A 110 13.56 5.33 10.89
CA GLY A 110 13.44 5.20 12.35
C GLY A 110 13.46 6.54 13.09
N ILE A 111 14.29 7.49 12.66
CA ILE A 111 14.32 8.86 13.23
C ILE A 111 13.22 9.76 12.65
N GLY A 112 12.64 9.37 11.51
CA GLY A 112 11.53 10.07 10.89
C GLY A 112 11.93 11.24 10.00
N PHE A 113 13.14 11.22 9.45
CA PHE A 113 13.52 12.15 8.36
C PHE A 113 12.83 11.78 7.06
N GLU A 114 12.43 10.53 6.89
CA GLU A 114 11.66 10.05 5.75
C GLU A 114 10.59 9.07 6.26
N GLY A 115 9.42 9.06 5.63
CA GLY A 115 8.43 8.02 5.85
C GLY A 115 8.74 6.78 5.02
N PRO A 116 8.40 5.56 5.47
CA PRO A 116 8.47 4.40 4.60
C PRO A 116 7.55 4.60 3.39
N ASP A 117 8.04 4.33 2.18
CA ASP A 117 7.30 4.48 0.94
C ASP A 117 7.59 3.32 -0.03
N GLN A 118 6.75 3.13 -1.04
CA GLN A 118 6.88 1.99 -1.97
C GLN A 118 8.22 1.99 -2.72
N VAL A 119 8.74 3.16 -3.10
CA VAL A 119 9.96 3.27 -3.91
C VAL A 119 11.18 3.00 -3.05
N GLY A 120 11.24 3.54 -1.83
CA GLY A 120 12.26 3.22 -0.84
C GLY A 120 12.32 1.71 -0.57
N LEU A 121 11.19 1.09 -0.24
CA LEU A 121 11.09 -0.35 0.05
C LEU A 121 11.50 -1.22 -1.15
N ALA A 122 11.00 -0.92 -2.35
CA ALA A 122 11.36 -1.65 -3.56
C ALA A 122 12.87 -1.55 -3.85
N THR A 123 13.45 -0.36 -3.64
CA THR A 123 14.89 -0.13 -3.82
C THR A 123 15.71 -0.93 -2.82
N LYS A 124 15.30 -0.99 -1.55
CA LYS A 124 15.98 -1.83 -0.55
C LYS A 124 15.87 -3.32 -0.89
N LEU A 125 14.74 -3.78 -1.42
CA LEU A 125 14.62 -5.18 -1.86
C LEU A 125 15.59 -5.50 -3.01
N VAL A 126 15.74 -4.59 -3.98
CA VAL A 126 16.73 -4.70 -5.06
C VAL A 126 18.16 -4.73 -4.49
N GLU A 127 18.49 -3.83 -3.56
CA GLU A 127 19.81 -3.76 -2.92
C GLU A 127 20.13 -5.02 -2.10
N VAL A 128 19.19 -5.52 -1.30
CA VAL A 128 19.33 -6.78 -0.55
C VAL A 128 19.49 -7.96 -1.50
N THR A 129 18.77 -7.99 -2.60
CA THR A 129 18.93 -9.04 -3.63
C THR A 129 20.33 -8.98 -4.27
N ALA A 130 20.79 -7.78 -4.61
CA ALA A 130 22.14 -7.55 -5.15
C ALA A 130 23.22 -7.99 -4.14
N LEU A 131 23.02 -7.72 -2.85
CA LEU A 131 23.92 -8.13 -1.77
C LEU A 131 24.02 -9.64 -1.69
N GLY A 132 22.88 -10.33 -1.67
CA GLY A 132 22.83 -11.78 -1.69
C GLY A 132 23.63 -12.35 -2.87
N LEU A 133 23.34 -11.88 -4.09
CA LEU A 133 24.01 -12.31 -5.32
C LEU A 133 25.52 -12.00 -5.32
N ALA A 134 25.92 -10.85 -4.79
CA ALA A 134 27.33 -10.45 -4.66
C ALA A 134 28.10 -11.26 -3.62
N LEU A 135 27.42 -11.84 -2.63
CA LEU A 135 28.03 -12.69 -1.60
C LEU A 135 27.95 -14.18 -1.89
N VAL A 136 27.10 -14.64 -2.83
CA VAL A 136 27.03 -16.05 -3.23
C VAL A 136 28.42 -16.56 -3.63
N PRO A 137 28.95 -17.59 -2.94
CA PRO A 137 30.23 -18.21 -3.29
C PRO A 137 30.09 -19.00 -4.61
N VAL A 138 30.96 -18.74 -5.58
CA VAL A 138 30.98 -19.49 -6.84
C VAL A 138 32.02 -20.59 -6.84
N ARG A 139 31.85 -21.59 -7.73
CA ARG A 139 32.75 -22.75 -7.83
C ARG A 139 34.17 -22.25 -8.15
N GLY A 140 35.14 -22.62 -7.31
CA GLY A 140 36.56 -22.27 -7.49
C GLY A 140 37.08 -21.11 -6.61
N GLU A 141 36.22 -20.37 -5.90
CA GLU A 141 36.66 -19.22 -5.06
C GLU A 141 36.97 -19.58 -3.60
N ALA A 142 36.50 -20.71 -3.08
CA ALA A 142 36.67 -21.07 -1.67
C ALA A 142 36.86 -22.58 -1.47
N GLY A 143 37.66 -22.97 -0.48
CA GLY A 143 37.77 -24.35 -0.02
C GLY A 143 36.42 -24.93 0.43
N ARG A 144 36.26 -26.25 0.32
CA ARG A 144 34.98 -26.98 0.52
C ARG A 144 34.30 -26.65 1.87
N THR A 145 35.07 -26.51 2.94
CA THR A 145 34.61 -26.19 4.31
C THR A 145 34.21 -24.73 4.50
N HIS A 146 34.97 -23.78 3.94
CA HIS A 146 34.64 -22.35 3.99
C HIS A 146 33.38 -22.02 3.17
N ARG A 147 33.06 -22.85 2.17
CA ARG A 147 31.87 -22.71 1.33
C ARG A 147 30.59 -23.02 2.11
N SER A 148 30.52 -24.13 2.84
CA SER A 148 29.29 -24.52 3.57
C SER A 148 28.93 -23.50 4.66
N TRP A 149 29.90 -23.00 5.43
CA TRP A 149 29.66 -21.98 6.43
C TRP A 149 29.18 -20.65 5.82
N ARG A 150 29.74 -20.23 4.66
CA ARG A 150 29.24 -19.05 3.94
C ARG A 150 27.79 -19.21 3.47
N TRP A 151 27.42 -20.39 2.98
CA TRP A 151 26.03 -20.66 2.61
C TRP A 151 25.10 -20.66 3.82
N ALA A 152 25.51 -21.23 4.94
CA ALA A 152 24.75 -21.19 6.19
C ALA A 152 24.59 -19.74 6.70
N ALA A 153 25.68 -18.95 6.69
CA ALA A 153 25.66 -17.55 7.09
C ALA A 153 24.74 -16.72 6.19
N LEU A 154 24.77 -16.92 4.86
CA LEU A 154 23.85 -16.26 3.94
C LEU A 154 22.39 -16.71 4.14
N GLY A 155 22.17 -18.00 4.40
CA GLY A 155 20.86 -18.57 4.68
C GLY A 155 20.22 -18.03 5.97
N VAL A 156 21.00 -17.47 6.89
CA VAL A 156 20.50 -16.83 8.12
C VAL A 156 20.48 -15.31 7.99
N ALA A 157 21.58 -14.70 7.56
CA ALA A 157 21.74 -13.25 7.53
C ALA A 157 20.82 -12.57 6.52
N MET A 158 20.57 -13.18 5.34
CA MET A 158 19.71 -12.57 4.32
C MET A 158 18.23 -12.55 4.76
N PRO A 159 17.64 -13.66 5.25
CA PRO A 159 16.30 -13.61 5.82
C PRO A 159 16.21 -12.70 7.05
N MET A 160 17.21 -12.72 7.93
CA MET A 160 17.21 -11.84 9.10
C MET A 160 17.23 -10.35 8.71
N LEU A 161 18.00 -9.98 7.68
CA LEU A 161 18.02 -8.61 7.16
C LEU A 161 16.68 -8.20 6.58
N LEU A 162 16.00 -9.08 5.84
CA LEU A 162 14.64 -8.83 5.34
C LEU A 162 13.65 -8.65 6.49
N VAL A 163 13.68 -9.54 7.48
CA VAL A 163 12.80 -9.47 8.66
C VAL A 163 13.03 -8.19 9.45
N ILE A 164 14.29 -7.82 9.73
CA ILE A 164 14.61 -6.57 10.45
C ILE A 164 14.12 -5.37 9.65
N THR A 165 14.40 -5.33 8.35
CA THR A 165 13.99 -4.23 7.46
C THR A 165 12.47 -4.08 7.47
N GLY A 166 11.74 -5.19 7.33
CA GLY A 166 10.28 -5.18 7.37
C GLY A 166 9.73 -4.82 8.75
N ALA A 167 10.31 -5.33 9.82
CA ALA A 167 9.89 -5.05 11.19
C ALA A 167 10.05 -3.56 11.55
N THR A 168 11.16 -2.92 11.17
CA THR A 168 11.35 -1.48 11.38
C THR A 168 10.26 -0.65 10.69
N VAL A 169 9.91 -1.03 9.47
CA VAL A 169 8.87 -0.36 8.67
C VAL A 169 7.50 -0.47 9.34
N TRP A 170 7.14 -1.67 9.83
CA TRP A 170 5.94 -1.88 10.63
C TRP A 170 5.94 -1.10 11.94
N ILE A 171 7.05 -1.12 12.69
CA ILE A 171 7.15 -0.41 13.98
C ILE A 171 6.91 1.09 13.77
N VAL A 172 7.50 1.68 12.73
CA VAL A 172 7.33 3.11 12.44
C VAL A 172 5.90 3.42 12.00
N ASP A 173 5.31 2.60 11.13
CA ASP A 173 3.95 2.77 10.66
C ASP A 173 2.91 2.64 11.81
N LEU A 174 3.08 1.65 12.68
CA LEU A 174 2.26 1.50 13.90
C LEU A 174 2.46 2.65 14.89
N ALA A 175 3.68 3.19 15.00
CA ALA A 175 3.97 4.31 15.88
C ALA A 175 3.49 5.66 15.32
N ARG A 176 3.25 5.76 14.01
CA ARG A 176 2.86 6.99 13.30
C ARG A 176 1.77 6.68 12.26
N PRO A 177 0.56 6.32 12.70
CA PRO A 177 -0.50 5.94 11.77
C PRO A 177 -0.84 7.12 10.85
N ASP A 178 -0.92 6.85 9.54
CA ASP A 178 -1.38 7.82 8.56
C ASP A 178 -2.85 8.20 8.87
N PRO A 179 -3.17 9.49 9.06
CA PRO A 179 -4.53 9.94 9.36
C PRO A 179 -5.55 9.59 8.27
N ARG A 180 -5.12 9.25 7.05
CA ARG A 180 -6.01 8.78 5.98
C ARG A 180 -6.37 7.30 6.10
N HIS A 181 -5.64 6.52 6.91
CA HIS A 181 -5.94 5.13 7.18
C HIS A 181 -6.78 5.00 8.45
N VAL A 182 -8.10 5.08 8.25
CA VAL A 182 -9.11 5.06 9.32
C VAL A 182 -9.21 3.70 9.99
N HIS A 183 -8.99 2.63 9.23
CA HIS A 183 -8.82 1.27 9.74
C HIS A 183 -8.02 0.43 8.73
N ALA A 184 -7.68 -0.81 9.10
CA ALA A 184 -6.86 -1.69 8.30
C ALA A 184 -7.45 -1.91 6.90
N GLY A 185 -6.73 -1.45 5.87
CA GLY A 185 -7.15 -1.54 4.47
C GLY A 185 -8.00 -0.38 3.96
N ALA A 186 -8.50 0.57 4.78
CA ALA A 186 -9.31 1.69 4.29
C ALA A 186 -8.49 2.98 4.10
N LEU A 187 -8.46 3.51 2.88
CA LEU A 187 -7.80 4.77 2.51
C LEU A 187 -8.83 5.87 2.24
N LEU A 188 -8.75 6.99 2.96
CA LEU A 188 -9.59 8.17 2.76
C LEU A 188 -9.18 9.01 1.54
N GLN A 189 -10.18 9.60 0.89
CA GLN A 189 -9.98 10.65 -0.09
C GLN A 189 -9.30 11.87 0.55
N ALA A 190 -8.35 12.47 -0.16
CA ALA A 190 -7.75 13.73 0.24
C ALA A 190 -8.75 14.89 0.06
N THR A 191 -9.03 15.64 1.12
CA THR A 191 -9.91 16.82 1.12
C THR A 191 -9.20 18.04 1.73
N ASN A 192 -9.88 19.19 1.73
CA ASN A 192 -9.53 20.31 2.61
C ASN A 192 -9.65 19.92 4.10
N THR A 193 -8.95 20.65 4.97
CA THR A 193 -8.92 20.37 6.43
C THR A 193 -10.20 20.77 7.16
N VAL A 194 -10.88 21.82 6.69
CA VAL A 194 -12.11 22.35 7.29
C VAL A 194 -13.16 22.53 6.21
N ALA A 195 -14.35 21.97 6.42
CA ALA A 195 -15.45 22.06 5.47
C ALA A 195 -15.89 23.53 5.27
N THR A 196 -16.08 23.92 4.02
CA THR A 196 -16.64 25.22 3.66
C THR A 196 -18.15 25.24 3.93
N PRO A 197 -18.79 26.42 4.08
CA PRO A 197 -20.25 26.51 4.24
C PRO A 197 -21.02 25.84 3.10
N ALA A 198 -20.55 25.96 1.86
CA ALA A 198 -21.15 25.29 0.71
C ALA A 198 -21.04 23.77 0.79
N GLN A 199 -19.91 23.26 1.31
CA GLN A 199 -19.71 21.82 1.53
C GLN A 199 -20.63 21.29 2.64
N VAL A 200 -20.77 22.02 3.75
CA VAL A 200 -21.70 21.67 4.84
C VAL A 200 -23.13 21.60 4.30
N GLU A 201 -23.56 22.59 3.52
CA GLU A 201 -24.89 22.62 2.92
C GLU A 201 -25.10 21.46 1.93
N ALA A 202 -24.12 21.18 1.08
CA ALA A 202 -24.19 20.08 0.12
C ALA A 202 -24.21 18.71 0.81
N ALA A 203 -23.43 18.49 1.86
CA ALA A 203 -23.48 17.29 2.68
C ALA A 203 -24.87 17.11 3.33
N ASN A 204 -25.44 18.18 3.89
CA ASN A 204 -26.79 18.13 4.48
C ASN A 204 -27.87 17.82 3.44
N ARG A 205 -27.77 18.38 2.22
CA ARG A 205 -28.67 18.04 1.11
C ARG A 205 -28.54 16.58 0.69
N LEU A 206 -27.32 16.07 0.58
CA LEU A 206 -27.07 14.66 0.26
C LEU A 206 -27.69 13.74 1.33
N TYR A 207 -27.48 14.04 2.61
CA TYR A 207 -28.06 13.29 3.72
C TYR A 207 -29.60 13.26 3.62
N ALA A 208 -30.23 14.44 3.51
CA ALA A 208 -31.68 14.55 3.47
C ALA A 208 -32.28 13.81 2.27
N ALA A 209 -31.71 14.01 1.08
CA ALA A 209 -32.16 13.34 -0.14
C ALA A 209 -32.02 11.81 -0.04
N THR A 210 -30.91 11.32 0.52
CA THR A 210 -30.66 9.89 0.69
C THR A 210 -31.64 9.29 1.69
N LYS A 211 -31.83 9.94 2.85
CA LYS A 211 -32.78 9.50 3.87
C LYS A 211 -34.20 9.37 3.32
N THR A 212 -34.65 10.35 2.55
CA THR A 212 -35.98 10.29 1.90
C THR A 212 -36.05 9.18 0.86
N ALA A 213 -35.02 9.01 0.04
CA ALA A 213 -35.03 8.04 -1.05
C ALA A 213 -35.01 6.58 -0.58
N ILE A 214 -34.37 6.30 0.55
CA ILE A 214 -34.27 4.92 1.08
C ILE A 214 -35.36 4.54 2.08
N LEU A 215 -36.26 5.47 2.44
CA LEU A 215 -37.35 5.23 3.37
C LEU A 215 -38.18 3.96 3.05
N PRO A 216 -38.54 3.66 1.77
CA PRO A 216 -39.29 2.44 1.47
C PRO A 216 -38.55 1.14 1.82
N TYR A 217 -37.21 1.20 1.90
CA TYR A 217 -36.36 0.05 2.18
C TYR A 217 -36.18 -0.24 3.68
N GLU A 218 -36.84 0.52 4.57
CA GLU A 218 -37.02 0.09 5.96
C GLU A 218 -37.70 -1.29 6.01
N ASP A 219 -38.61 -1.54 5.07
CA ASP A 219 -39.06 -2.89 4.73
C ASP A 219 -38.07 -3.55 3.76
N TRP A 220 -37.28 -4.50 4.27
CA TRP A 220 -36.28 -5.23 3.49
C TRP A 220 -36.88 -6.02 2.33
N HIS A 221 -38.18 -6.38 2.37
CA HIS A 221 -38.84 -7.02 1.23
C HIS A 221 -38.91 -6.09 0.02
N GLN A 222 -39.09 -4.78 0.24
CA GLN A 222 -39.05 -3.78 -0.84
C GLN A 222 -37.64 -3.62 -1.40
N ALA A 223 -36.60 -3.68 -0.55
CA ALA A 223 -35.21 -3.70 -1.01
C ALA A 223 -34.93 -4.93 -1.87
N TRP A 224 -35.41 -6.11 -1.44
CA TRP A 224 -35.29 -7.34 -2.21
C TRP A 224 -36.01 -7.24 -3.57
N ALA A 225 -37.23 -6.70 -3.59
CA ALA A 225 -37.99 -6.49 -4.82
C ALA A 225 -37.32 -5.49 -5.77
N ALA A 226 -36.65 -4.47 -5.23
CA ALA A 226 -35.86 -3.50 -5.98
C ALA A 226 -34.51 -4.06 -6.50
N GLY A 227 -34.14 -5.28 -6.10
CA GLY A 227 -32.96 -6.00 -6.60
C GLY A 227 -31.73 -5.93 -5.70
N TYR A 228 -31.85 -5.41 -4.47
CA TYR A 228 -30.77 -5.47 -3.49
C TYR A 228 -30.60 -6.88 -2.95
N ARG A 229 -29.36 -7.37 -2.83
CA ARG A 229 -29.03 -8.70 -2.29
C ARG A 229 -27.93 -8.59 -1.24
N PRO A 230 -28.02 -9.31 -0.12
CA PRO A 230 -26.98 -9.29 0.90
C PRO A 230 -25.63 -9.76 0.31
N GLY A 231 -24.60 -8.97 0.53
CA GLY A 231 -23.20 -9.32 0.30
C GLY A 231 -22.54 -9.78 1.59
N GLY A 232 -21.61 -10.73 1.47
CA GLY A 232 -20.84 -11.23 2.61
C GLY A 232 -21.62 -12.17 3.55
N SER A 233 -21.07 -12.43 4.73
CA SER A 233 -21.68 -13.30 5.73
C SER A 233 -22.74 -12.55 6.55
N THR A 234 -23.92 -13.15 6.69
CA THR A 234 -24.98 -12.65 7.59
C THR A 234 -24.67 -12.83 9.07
N THR A 235 -23.55 -13.47 9.41
CA THR A 235 -23.05 -13.62 10.78
C THR A 235 -22.31 -12.38 11.29
N LEU A 236 -22.05 -11.40 10.42
CA LEU A 236 -21.48 -10.12 10.80
C LEU A 236 -22.56 -9.21 11.43
N PRO A 237 -22.22 -8.25 12.31
CA PRO A 237 -23.20 -7.36 12.93
C PRO A 237 -24.01 -6.54 11.92
N SER A 238 -23.42 -6.16 10.79
CA SER A 238 -24.10 -5.50 9.68
C SER A 238 -23.72 -6.12 8.35
N SER A 239 -24.58 -5.94 7.34
CA SER A 239 -24.35 -6.41 5.98
C SER A 239 -24.69 -5.34 4.94
N HIS A 240 -23.87 -5.26 3.90
CA HIS A 240 -24.13 -4.43 2.72
C HIS A 240 -24.98 -5.23 1.73
N TRP A 241 -26.15 -4.73 1.43
CA TRP A 241 -27.04 -5.29 0.42
C TRP A 241 -26.83 -4.52 -0.88
N MET A 242 -26.26 -5.18 -1.88
CA MET A 242 -25.81 -4.56 -3.13
C MET A 242 -26.84 -4.70 -4.24
N ASN A 243 -26.97 -3.66 -5.06
CA ASN A 243 -27.72 -3.70 -6.31
C ASN A 243 -26.75 -3.69 -7.50
N GLN A 244 -26.46 -4.87 -8.05
CA GLN A 244 -25.46 -5.02 -9.11
C GLN A 244 -25.81 -4.21 -10.36
N ARG A 245 -27.10 -4.04 -10.67
CA ARG A 245 -27.54 -3.20 -11.81
C ARG A 245 -27.09 -1.74 -11.65
N TYR A 246 -27.12 -1.20 -10.43
CA TYR A 246 -26.69 0.18 -10.16
C TYR A 246 -25.18 0.31 -10.10
N VAL A 247 -24.47 -0.74 -9.68
CA VAL A 247 -23.00 -0.84 -9.77
C VAL A 247 -22.56 -0.84 -11.24
N ASP A 248 -23.16 -1.69 -12.07
CA ASP A 248 -22.81 -1.85 -13.49
C ASP A 248 -23.13 -0.58 -14.30
N ALA A 249 -24.27 0.04 -14.02
CA ALA A 249 -24.69 1.31 -14.59
C ALA A 249 -23.77 2.48 -14.19
N GLY A 250 -23.05 2.36 -13.08
CA GLY A 250 -22.05 3.35 -12.64
C GLY A 250 -22.66 4.69 -12.24
N TYR A 251 -23.85 4.70 -11.62
CA TYR A 251 -24.40 5.94 -11.04
C TYR A 251 -23.46 6.50 -9.98
N VAL A 252 -23.21 7.80 -10.02
CA VAL A 252 -22.31 8.45 -9.07
C VAL A 252 -23.14 9.29 -8.12
N MET A 253 -23.20 8.88 -6.85
CA MET A 253 -23.83 9.63 -5.77
C MET A 253 -25.28 10.06 -6.09
N ASP A 254 -26.07 9.16 -6.69
CA ASP A 254 -27.49 9.37 -6.96
C ASP A 254 -28.32 8.81 -5.80
N PRO A 255 -28.94 9.66 -4.94
CA PRO A 255 -29.68 9.19 -3.78
C PRO A 255 -30.85 8.25 -4.11
N GLN A 256 -31.40 8.30 -5.32
CA GLN A 256 -32.50 7.41 -5.73
C GLN A 256 -32.01 6.02 -6.13
N ARG A 257 -30.71 5.88 -6.44
CA ARG A 257 -30.10 4.65 -6.94
C ARG A 257 -28.77 4.36 -6.25
N PRO A 258 -28.75 4.25 -4.90
CA PRO A 258 -27.52 3.89 -4.19
C PRO A 258 -27.10 2.46 -4.57
N GLN A 259 -25.79 2.24 -4.70
CA GLN A 259 -25.27 0.91 -5.04
C GLN A 259 -25.46 -0.11 -3.91
N GLY A 260 -25.48 0.36 -2.66
CA GLY A 260 -25.68 -0.47 -1.50
C GLY A 260 -26.67 0.15 -0.50
N LEU A 261 -27.37 -0.72 0.20
CA LEU A 261 -28.06 -0.43 1.45
C LEU A 261 -27.32 -1.14 2.58
N VAL A 262 -27.28 -0.56 3.77
CA VAL A 262 -26.63 -1.21 4.91
C VAL A 262 -27.68 -1.57 5.94
N TYR A 263 -27.70 -2.83 6.36
CA TYR A 263 -28.61 -3.34 7.38
C TYR A 263 -27.83 -3.85 8.60
N ALA A 264 -28.34 -3.59 9.80
CA ALA A 264 -27.97 -4.32 11.00
C ALA A 264 -28.60 -5.71 10.92
N ASN A 265 -27.80 -6.75 11.14
CA ASN A 265 -28.29 -8.11 11.25
C ASN A 265 -28.70 -8.34 12.70
N THR A 266 -30.00 -8.30 13.00
CA THR A 266 -30.53 -8.55 14.34
C THR A 266 -31.25 -9.89 14.43
N HIS A 267 -31.49 -10.38 15.64
CA HIS A 267 -32.32 -11.57 15.89
C HIS A 267 -33.78 -11.40 15.42
N HIS A 268 -34.25 -10.16 15.25
CA HIS A 268 -35.60 -9.83 14.80
C HIS A 268 -35.70 -9.59 13.28
N GLY A 269 -34.57 -9.61 12.57
CA GLY A 269 -34.47 -9.37 11.14
C GLY A 269 -33.59 -8.18 10.79
N PRO A 270 -33.37 -7.91 9.50
CA PRO A 270 -32.51 -6.83 9.06
C PRO A 270 -33.15 -5.46 9.34
N VAL A 271 -32.41 -4.55 9.99
CA VAL A 271 -32.84 -3.17 10.29
C VAL A 271 -32.03 -2.19 9.46
N LEU A 272 -32.68 -1.31 8.71
CA LEU A 272 -32.00 -0.37 7.80
C LEU A 272 -31.18 0.67 8.59
N LEU A 273 -29.87 0.74 8.30
CA LEU A 273 -28.93 1.68 8.92
C LEU A 273 -28.62 2.88 8.02
N GLY A 274 -28.65 2.68 6.69
CA GLY A 274 -28.21 3.71 5.75
C GLY A 274 -28.02 3.21 4.32
N ALA A 275 -27.37 4.04 3.52
CA ALA A 275 -27.01 3.75 2.14
C ALA A 275 -25.51 3.85 1.91
N MET A 276 -25.04 3.24 0.83
CA MET A 276 -23.67 3.29 0.37
C MET A 276 -23.65 3.62 -1.12
N PHE A 277 -22.89 4.64 -1.49
CA PHE A 277 -22.55 4.93 -2.87
C PHE A 277 -21.20 4.30 -3.20
N GLN A 278 -21.10 3.63 -4.33
CA GLN A 278 -19.87 2.97 -4.77
C GLN A 278 -19.47 3.44 -6.16
N MET A 279 -18.19 3.77 -6.31
CA MET A 279 -17.61 4.05 -7.61
C MET A 279 -17.38 2.76 -8.41
N LYS A 280 -17.35 2.87 -9.74
CA LYS A 280 -17.17 1.71 -10.64
C LYS A 280 -15.73 1.20 -10.70
N SER A 281 -14.75 2.07 -10.45
CA SER A 281 -13.34 1.76 -10.65
C SER A 281 -12.55 2.02 -9.38
N LEU A 282 -11.58 1.13 -9.12
CA LEU A 282 -10.54 1.36 -8.13
C LEU A 282 -9.77 2.65 -8.45
N ASN A 283 -9.30 3.32 -7.40
CA ASN A 283 -8.51 4.55 -7.42
C ASN A 283 -9.19 5.74 -8.10
N ARG A 284 -10.52 5.70 -8.27
CA ARG A 284 -11.32 6.82 -8.80
C ARG A 284 -12.39 7.22 -7.80
N PHE A 285 -11.99 8.10 -6.88
CA PHE A 285 -12.89 8.68 -5.89
C PHE A 285 -14.01 9.49 -6.55
N GLY A 286 -15.14 9.55 -5.86
CA GLY A 286 -16.31 10.32 -6.30
C GLY A 286 -16.14 11.83 -6.12
N PRO A 287 -17.16 12.61 -6.50
CA PRO A 287 -17.27 14.01 -6.16
C PRO A 287 -17.17 14.21 -4.65
N ASP A 288 -16.58 15.32 -4.22
CA ASP A 288 -16.39 15.66 -2.81
C ASP A 288 -17.38 16.78 -2.39
N PRO A 289 -18.67 16.47 -2.17
CA PRO A 289 -19.67 17.48 -1.85
C PRO A 289 -19.49 18.05 -0.45
N GLY A 290 -18.96 17.28 0.51
CA GLY A 290 -18.87 17.65 1.92
C GLY A 290 -17.47 17.97 2.41
N GLY A 291 -16.45 17.85 1.57
CA GLY A 291 -15.07 17.99 2.02
C GLY A 291 -14.76 16.97 3.12
N PRO A 292 -14.11 17.39 4.22
CA PRO A 292 -13.76 16.49 5.32
C PRO A 292 -14.99 15.91 6.06
N MET A 293 -16.21 16.38 5.79
CA MET A 293 -17.43 15.78 6.36
C MET A 293 -17.86 14.50 5.64
N THR A 294 -17.56 14.35 4.35
CA THR A 294 -17.99 13.20 3.56
C THR A 294 -16.83 12.25 3.34
N ALA A 295 -16.77 11.19 4.14
CA ALA A 295 -15.63 10.28 4.19
C ALA A 295 -15.68 9.23 3.07
N TRP A 296 -15.44 9.66 1.83
CA TRP A 296 -15.10 8.72 0.76
C TRP A 296 -13.84 7.94 1.16
N HIS A 297 -13.93 6.62 1.11
CA HIS A 297 -12.81 5.73 1.40
C HIS A 297 -12.78 4.56 0.42
N GLN A 298 -11.61 3.99 0.22
CA GLN A 298 -11.41 2.79 -0.59
C GLN A 298 -10.86 1.69 0.30
N HIS A 299 -11.41 0.48 0.20
CA HIS A 299 -10.75 -0.67 0.82
C HIS A 299 -9.75 -1.28 -0.16
N GLU A 300 -8.49 -1.28 0.22
CA GLU A 300 -7.39 -1.86 -0.51
C GLU A 300 -6.79 -2.99 0.32
N ASN A 301 -6.32 -4.04 -0.37
CA ASN A 301 -5.48 -5.08 0.21
C ASN A 301 -6.13 -5.87 1.35
N ILE A 302 -7.41 -6.22 1.21
CA ILE A 302 -8.07 -7.16 2.14
C ILE A 302 -7.57 -8.57 1.80
N CYS A 303 -6.72 -9.12 2.66
CA CYS A 303 -6.08 -10.41 2.43
C CYS A 303 -6.90 -11.58 3.01
N PHE A 304 -7.29 -12.54 2.17
CA PHE A 304 -7.98 -13.77 2.59
C PHE A 304 -7.06 -14.99 2.48
N THR A 305 -6.93 -15.76 3.56
CA THR A 305 -6.21 -17.06 3.54
C THR A 305 -7.19 -18.23 3.75
N PRO A 306 -6.91 -19.41 3.17
CA PRO A 306 -7.77 -20.59 3.29
C PRO A 306 -7.79 -21.22 4.70
N PHE A 307 -7.02 -20.72 5.67
CA PHE A 307 -6.96 -21.25 7.04
C PHE A 307 -7.82 -20.46 8.05
N GLY A 308 -8.66 -19.53 7.58
CA GLY A 308 -9.58 -18.76 8.42
C GLY A 308 -9.11 -17.33 8.65
N PHE A 309 -10.09 -16.48 8.94
CA PHE A 309 -9.97 -15.05 9.19
C PHE A 309 -8.78 -14.72 10.09
N GLU A 310 -7.84 -13.95 9.56
CA GLU A 310 -6.93 -13.17 10.39
C GLU A 310 -6.60 -11.89 9.62
N PHE A 311 -6.94 -10.78 10.29
CA PHE A 311 -6.70 -9.36 10.04
C PHE A 311 -6.03 -8.99 8.72
N SER A 312 -6.53 -7.89 8.14
CA SER A 312 -5.91 -7.06 7.09
C SER A 312 -4.51 -6.54 7.50
N LEU A 313 -3.60 -7.46 7.82
CA LEU A 313 -2.19 -7.27 8.10
C LEU A 313 -1.48 -7.59 6.79
N MET A 314 -1.41 -6.57 5.94
CA MET A 314 -0.49 -6.58 4.82
C MET A 314 0.91 -6.83 5.36
N THR A 315 1.73 -7.60 4.65
CA THR A 315 3.16 -7.73 4.98
C THR A 315 3.82 -6.34 5.07
N PRO A 316 5.00 -6.21 5.68
CA PRO A 316 5.73 -4.93 5.74
C PRO A 316 6.09 -4.31 4.39
N TYR A 317 5.80 -5.00 3.29
CA TYR A 317 6.00 -4.52 1.93
C TYR A 317 4.69 -4.12 1.25
N ALA A 318 3.64 -3.91 2.04
CA ALA A 318 2.31 -3.62 1.55
C ALA A 318 1.79 -4.63 0.50
N THR A 319 2.01 -5.92 0.75
CA THR A 319 1.46 -7.00 -0.09
C THR A 319 0.77 -8.04 0.79
N CYS A 320 -0.23 -8.73 0.25
CA CYS A 320 -0.81 -9.87 0.95
C CYS A 320 0.22 -10.99 1.16
N PRO A 321 0.17 -11.73 2.28
CA PRO A 321 1.04 -12.88 2.51
C PRO A 321 1.01 -13.88 1.35
N ILE A 322 2.11 -14.60 1.12
CA ILE A 322 2.16 -15.63 0.08
C ILE A 322 1.04 -16.66 0.33
N GLY A 323 0.21 -16.90 -0.68
CA GLY A 323 -0.93 -17.82 -0.61
C GLY A 323 -2.25 -17.17 -0.14
N ALA A 324 -2.24 -15.86 0.14
CA ALA A 324 -3.45 -15.08 0.37
C ALA A 324 -4.02 -14.51 -0.94
N ILE A 325 -5.34 -14.32 -0.98
CA ILE A 325 -6.05 -13.64 -2.06
C ILE A 325 -6.24 -12.18 -1.64
N ASP A 326 -5.79 -11.25 -2.48
CA ASP A 326 -6.04 -9.81 -2.32
C ASP A 326 -7.40 -9.44 -2.92
N ILE A 327 -8.27 -8.86 -2.09
CA ILE A 327 -9.53 -8.26 -2.52
C ILE A 327 -9.49 -6.78 -2.19
N SER A 328 -9.67 -5.94 -3.22
CA SER A 328 -9.83 -4.50 -3.08
C SER A 328 -11.23 -4.10 -3.54
N ALA A 329 -11.89 -3.25 -2.77
CA ALA A 329 -13.21 -2.70 -3.10
C ALA A 329 -13.05 -1.26 -3.62
N PRO A 330 -13.75 -0.86 -4.70
CA PRO A 330 -13.74 0.52 -5.19
C PRO A 330 -14.14 1.55 -4.13
N PRO A 331 -13.81 2.84 -4.36
CA PRO A 331 -14.16 3.90 -3.41
C PRO A 331 -15.65 3.93 -3.12
N MET A 332 -15.99 4.12 -1.85
CA MET A 332 -17.35 4.16 -1.34
C MET A 332 -17.55 5.28 -0.33
N LEU A 333 -18.79 5.72 -0.19
CA LEU A 333 -19.24 6.71 0.79
C LEU A 333 -20.53 6.22 1.41
N HIS A 334 -20.57 6.18 2.74
CA HIS A 334 -21.76 5.81 3.50
C HIS A 334 -22.55 7.04 3.94
N VAL A 335 -23.86 6.85 4.00
CA VAL A 335 -24.82 7.79 4.57
C VAL A 335 -25.66 7.04 5.59
N TRP A 336 -25.35 7.23 6.86
CA TRP A 336 -26.03 6.61 8.00
C TRP A 336 -27.25 7.44 8.38
N ILE A 337 -28.45 6.85 8.33
CA ILE A 337 -29.70 7.53 8.72
C ILE A 337 -30.00 7.42 10.21
N VAL A 338 -29.24 6.57 10.91
CA VAL A 338 -29.23 6.39 12.37
C VAL A 338 -28.18 7.28 13.02
N ASP A 339 -28.35 7.57 14.31
CA ASP A 339 -27.35 8.34 15.07
C ASP A 339 -26.07 7.52 15.25
N ASN A 340 -24.94 8.07 14.78
CA ASN A 340 -23.64 7.42 14.81
C ASN A 340 -22.67 8.26 15.66
N PRO A 341 -22.50 7.93 16.95
CA PRO A 341 -21.97 8.85 17.96
C PRO A 341 -20.52 9.30 17.74
N HIS A 342 -19.69 8.49 17.10
CA HIS A 342 -18.24 8.76 16.97
C HIS A 342 -17.80 9.30 15.60
N GLY A 343 -18.72 9.54 14.67
CA GLY A 343 -18.37 10.08 13.34
C GLY A 343 -19.51 10.72 12.56
N GLY A 344 -20.73 10.69 13.09
CA GLY A 344 -21.89 11.30 12.46
C GLY A 344 -22.36 10.57 11.19
N PRO A 345 -23.22 11.23 10.38
CA PRO A 345 -23.97 10.58 9.31
C PRO A 345 -23.12 10.12 8.12
N PHE A 346 -21.86 10.52 8.04
CA PHE A 346 -20.95 10.18 6.94
C PHE A 346 -19.67 9.50 7.43
N ALA A 347 -19.69 8.96 8.66
CA ALA A 347 -18.59 8.15 9.17
C ALA A 347 -18.29 6.97 8.23
N VAL A 348 -17.04 6.53 8.22
CA VAL A 348 -16.58 5.38 7.42
C VAL A 348 -17.29 4.11 7.87
N ASP A 349 -17.36 3.90 9.19
CA ASP A 349 -18.00 2.74 9.79
C ASP A 349 -19.20 3.13 10.66
N ILE A 350 -20.14 2.21 10.80
CA ILE A 350 -21.18 2.30 11.83
C ILE A 350 -20.60 1.86 13.17
N ASP A 351 -20.89 2.61 14.23
CA ASP A 351 -20.46 2.21 15.57
C ASP A 351 -21.10 0.88 15.98
N SER A 352 -20.26 -0.08 16.39
CA SER A 352 -20.71 -1.42 16.79
C SER A 352 -21.71 -1.41 17.96
N SER A 353 -21.66 -0.40 18.84
CA SER A 353 -22.60 -0.26 19.95
C SER A 353 -24.02 0.08 19.48
N VAL A 354 -24.16 0.79 18.36
CA VAL A 354 -25.46 1.12 17.75
C VAL A 354 -26.13 -0.16 17.26
N VAL A 355 -25.38 -0.98 16.52
CA VAL A 355 -25.86 -2.27 16.02
C VAL A 355 -26.21 -3.22 17.19
N ALA A 356 -25.35 -3.30 18.20
CA ALA A 356 -25.60 -4.12 19.37
C ALA A 356 -26.81 -3.65 20.20
N ALA A 357 -27.10 -2.34 20.22
CA ALA A 357 -28.28 -1.80 20.87
C ALA A 357 -29.57 -2.19 20.13
N MET A 358 -29.57 -2.13 18.80
CA MET A 358 -30.69 -2.56 17.95
C MET A 358 -30.96 -4.06 18.03
N ASP A 359 -29.91 -4.87 18.23
CA ASP A 359 -30.09 -6.32 18.38
C ASP A 359 -30.71 -6.72 19.74
N ARG A 360 -30.62 -5.85 20.74
CA ARG A 360 -31.20 -6.08 22.08
C ARG A 360 -32.63 -5.54 22.23
N SER A 361 -33.08 -4.69 21.33
CA SER A 361 -34.41 -4.06 21.34
C SER A 361 -35.41 -4.88 20.54
#